data_AF-A0A3B8Q9X6-F1
#
_entry.id   AF-A0A3B8Q9X6-F1
#
_cell.length_a   1.000
_cell.length_b   1.000
_cell.length_c   1.000
_cell.angle_alpha   90.00
_cell.angle_beta   90.00
_cell.angle_gamma   90.00
#
_symmetry.space_group_name_H-M   'P 1'
#
loop_
_entity.id
_entity.type
_entity.pdbx_description
1 polymer ?
#
loop_
_entity_poly.entity_id
_entity_poly.type
_entity_poly.pdbx_seq_one_letter_code
_entity_poly.pdbx_strand_id
1 'polypeptide(L)'
;MKTKTRFSLLLALLYFLASVIHITAQSAAFTYQGRLTSGGGPANGRYDFQFTLFDAENDGSPVGDPITFSAMGLTNGLFTASLDYDTSVFAGQDR
;
A
#
# COMPACT_ATOMS: atom_id res chain seq x y z
N MET A 1 52.42 -2.71 12.34
CA MET A 1 51.18 -3.43 12.76
C MET A 1 50.03 -2.51 13.14
N LYS A 2 50.22 -1.45 13.96
CA LYS A 2 49.15 -0.58 14.47
C LYS A 2 48.27 0.11 13.40
N THR A 3 48.84 0.52 12.26
CA THR A 3 48.10 1.19 11.17
C THR A 3 47.14 0.25 10.42
N LYS A 4 47.52 -1.03 10.25
CA LYS A 4 46.68 -2.05 9.60
C LYS A 4 45.45 -2.40 10.46
N THR A 5 45.61 -2.44 11.78
CA THR A 5 44.52 -2.70 12.73
C THR A 5 43.51 -1.55 12.75
N ARG A 6 43.97 -0.29 12.71
CA ARG A 6 43.08 0.89 12.65
C ARG A 6 42.28 0.95 11.35
N PHE A 7 42.93 0.62 10.23
CA PHE A 7 42.27 0.55 8.93
C PHE A 7 41.21 -0.55 8.88
N SER A 8 41.52 -1.73 9.43
CA SER A 8 40.56 -2.85 9.54
C SER A 8 39.33 -2.49 10.40
N LEU A 9 39.53 -1.83 11.54
CA LEU A 9 38.44 -1.37 12.41
C LEU A 9 37.56 -0.31 11.74
N LEU A 10 38.16 0.64 11.02
CA LEU A 10 37.42 1.64 10.24
C LEU A 10 36.57 0.98 9.13
N LEU A 11 37.12 -0.03 8.46
CA LEU A 11 36.39 -0.75 7.42
C LEU A 11 35.23 -1.57 8.00
N ALA A 12 35.44 -2.27 9.12
CA ALA A 12 34.39 -3.02 9.81
C ALA A 12 33.26 -2.12 10.32
N LEU A 13 33.60 -0.93 10.84
CA LEU A 13 32.62 0.07 11.27
C LEU A 13 31.81 0.58 10.06
N LEU A 14 32.46 0.87 8.94
CA LEU A 14 31.79 1.32 7.72
C LEU A 14 30.80 0.26 7.17
N TYR A 15 31.18 -1.02 7.21
CA TYR A 15 30.29 -2.12 6.85
C TYR A 15 29.08 -2.24 7.79
N PHE A 16 29.28 -2.06 9.10
CA PHE A 16 28.20 -2.08 10.09
C PHE A 16 27.23 -0.90 9.92
N LEU A 17 27.73 0.30 9.59
CA LEU A 17 26.87 1.46 9.31
C LEU A 17 26.08 1.29 8.00
N ALA A 18 26.64 0.61 6.99
CA ALA A 18 25.97 0.37 5.72
C ALA A 18 24.85 -0.68 5.81
N SER A 19 24.88 -1.58 6.79
CA SER A 19 23.85 -2.63 6.95
C SER A 19 22.51 -2.14 7.53
N VAL A 20 22.40 -0.88 7.96
CA VAL A 20 21.19 -0.35 8.63
C VAL A 20 20.23 0.36 7.67
N ILE A 21 20.55 0.41 6.37
CA ILE A 21 19.71 1.08 5.38
C ILE A 21 18.62 0.12 4.87
N HIS A 22 17.49 0.09 5.56
CA HIS A 22 16.25 -0.48 5.01
C HIS A 22 15.58 0.57 4.12
N ILE A 23 15.83 0.53 2.82
CA ILE A 23 15.01 1.28 1.85
C ILE A 23 13.74 0.47 1.60
N THR A 24 12.62 0.92 2.17
CA THR A 24 11.28 0.41 1.84
C THR A 24 10.76 1.20 0.65
N ALA A 25 11.09 0.75 -0.57
CA ALA A 25 10.62 1.38 -1.81
C ALA A 25 9.27 0.83 -2.30
N GLN A 26 8.60 -0.02 -1.53
CA GLN A 26 7.33 -0.61 -1.93
C GLN A 26 6.21 0.36 -1.62
N SER A 27 5.65 1.02 -2.64
CA SER A 27 4.38 1.75 -2.49
C SER A 27 3.26 0.76 -2.21
N ALA A 28 2.33 1.15 -1.35
CA ALA A 28 1.07 0.45 -1.14
C ALA A 28 -0.02 0.93 -2.13
N ALA A 29 0.39 1.66 -3.16
CA ALA A 29 -0.44 2.07 -4.28
C ALA A 29 -0.76 0.90 -5.23
N PHE A 30 -2.04 0.72 -5.53
CA PHE A 30 -2.52 -0.20 -6.55
C PHE A 30 -3.79 0.31 -7.23
N THR A 31 -4.05 -0.20 -8.44
CA THR A 31 -5.25 0.15 -9.21
C THR A 31 -6.35 -0.89 -8.97
N TYR A 32 -7.54 -0.44 -8.61
CA TYR A 32 -8.73 -1.27 -8.48
C TYR A 32 -9.75 -0.93 -9.56
N GLN A 33 -10.11 -1.92 -10.38
CA GLN A 33 -11.20 -1.81 -11.35
C GLN A 33 -12.39 -2.64 -10.91
N GLY A 34 -13.55 -2.00 -10.79
CA GLY A 34 -14.80 -2.63 -10.40
C GLY A 34 -15.93 -2.30 -11.34
N ARG A 35 -17.03 -3.04 -11.21
CA ARG A 35 -18.29 -2.75 -11.91
C ARG A 35 -19.42 -2.60 -10.90
N LEU A 36 -20.09 -1.46 -10.94
CA LEU A 36 -21.30 -1.21 -10.16
C LEU A 36 -22.55 -1.48 -11.01
N THR A 37 -23.49 -2.20 -10.42
CA THR A 37 -24.86 -2.31 -10.92
C THR A 37 -25.80 -1.52 -9.99
N SER A 38 -26.77 -0.84 -10.57
CA SER A 38 -27.79 -0.08 -9.83
C SER A 38 -29.11 -0.15 -10.60
N GLY A 39 -30.21 -0.39 -9.88
CA GLY A 39 -31.55 -0.48 -10.50
C GLY A 39 -31.70 -1.62 -11.53
N GLY A 40 -30.97 -2.73 -11.35
CA GLY A 40 -31.06 -3.90 -12.24
C GLY A 40 -30.18 -3.84 -13.49
N GLY A 41 -29.39 -2.78 -13.69
CA GLY A 41 -28.46 -2.65 -14.81
C GLY A 41 -27.11 -2.03 -14.41
N PRO A 42 -26.14 -1.92 -15.34
CA PRO A 42 -24.87 -1.26 -15.09
C PRO A 42 -25.06 0.24 -14.80
N ALA A 43 -24.43 0.75 -13.75
CA ALA A 43 -24.53 2.15 -13.37
C ALA A 43 -23.82 3.08 -14.37
N ASN A 44 -24.38 4.26 -14.62
CA ASN A 44 -23.76 5.31 -15.44
C ASN A 44 -23.86 6.65 -14.69
N GLY A 45 -22.88 7.53 -14.89
CA GLY A 45 -22.85 8.86 -14.24
C GLY A 45 -21.80 8.95 -13.15
N ARG A 46 -22.08 9.71 -12.08
CA ARG A 46 -21.13 9.98 -11.00
C ARG A 46 -21.66 9.44 -9.68
N TYR A 47 -20.81 8.73 -8.94
CA TYR A 47 -21.13 8.13 -7.64
C TYR A 47 -20.02 8.40 -6.64
N ASP A 48 -20.38 8.49 -5.37
CA ASP A 48 -19.41 8.55 -4.29
C ASP A 48 -18.99 7.13 -3.90
N PHE A 49 -17.68 6.91 -3.76
CA PHE A 49 -17.12 5.63 -3.30
C PHE A 49 -16.28 5.86 -2.05
N GLN A 50 -16.31 4.87 -1.17
CA GLN A 50 -15.39 4.74 -0.05
C GLN A 50 -14.82 3.32 -0.08
N PHE A 51 -13.51 3.20 0.01
CA PHE A 51 -12.79 1.93 0.10
C PHE A 51 -12.19 1.80 1.50
N THR A 52 -12.40 0.65 2.13
CA THR A 52 -11.86 0.31 3.45
C THR A 52 -11.18 -1.06 3.35
N LEU A 53 -9.96 -1.18 3.86
CA LEU A 53 -9.27 -2.48 3.96
C LEU A 53 -9.64 -3.17 5.26
N PHE A 54 -9.69 -4.50 5.23
CA PHE A 54 -9.92 -5.36 6.40
C PHE A 54 -8.78 -6.37 6.52
N ASP A 55 -8.44 -6.76 7.75
CA ASP A 55 -7.34 -7.68 8.05
C ASP A 55 -7.70 -9.17 7.89
N ALA A 56 -8.98 -9.51 7.77
CA ALA A 56 -9.47 -10.86 7.57
C ALA A 56 -10.66 -10.92 6.62
N GLU A 57 -10.86 -12.07 5.99
CA GLU A 57 -11.97 -12.32 5.06
C GLU A 57 -13.34 -12.34 5.76
N ASN A 58 -13.41 -12.88 6.97
CA ASN A 58 -14.61 -12.95 7.79
C ASN A 58 -14.33 -12.33 9.17
N ASP A 59 -15.26 -11.53 9.69
CA ASP A 59 -15.17 -10.86 10.99
C ASP A 59 -13.88 -10.04 11.23
N GLY A 60 -13.24 -9.57 10.14
CA GLY A 60 -12.04 -8.74 10.20
C GLY A 60 -12.31 -7.33 10.74
N SER A 61 -11.25 -6.68 11.21
CA SER A 61 -11.26 -5.27 11.61
C SER A 61 -10.71 -4.38 10.49
N PRO A 62 -11.21 -3.13 10.35
CA PRO A 62 -10.69 -2.22 9.35
C PRO A 62 -9.24 -1.83 9.67
N VAL A 63 -8.40 -1.79 8.64
CA VAL A 63 -6.98 -1.39 8.74
C VAL A 63 -6.69 -0.21 7.82
N GLY A 64 -6.02 0.80 8.37
CA GLY A 64 -5.80 2.07 7.67
C GLY A 64 -7.05 2.94 7.55
N ASP A 65 -6.87 4.18 7.11
CA ASP A 65 -7.97 5.11 6.89
C ASP A 65 -8.71 4.80 5.59
N PRO A 66 -10.05 4.96 5.53
CA PRO A 66 -10.78 4.80 4.29
C PRO A 66 -10.37 5.81 3.23
N ILE A 67 -10.30 5.37 1.97
CA ILE A 67 -10.06 6.25 0.82
C ILE A 67 -11.40 6.58 0.17
N THR A 68 -11.73 7.88 0.10
CA THR A 68 -12.98 8.37 -0.47
C THR A 68 -12.76 9.05 -1.82
N PHE A 69 -13.61 8.73 -2.79
CA PHE A 69 -13.72 9.43 -4.06
C PHE A 69 -15.11 10.01 -4.21
N SER A 70 -15.21 11.34 -4.21
CA SER A 70 -16.46 12.00 -4.54
C SER A 70 -16.67 12.06 -6.04
N ALA A 71 -17.89 11.72 -6.48
CA ALA A 71 -18.35 11.85 -7.85
C ALA A 71 -17.48 11.12 -8.90
N MET A 72 -17.02 9.90 -8.58
CA MET A 72 -16.29 9.00 -9.48
C MET A 72 -17.15 8.68 -10.72
N GLY A 73 -16.56 8.85 -11.90
CA GLY A 73 -17.26 8.59 -13.17
C GLY A 73 -17.37 7.10 -13.48
N LEU A 74 -18.57 6.68 -13.85
CA LEU A 74 -18.88 5.32 -14.30
C LEU A 74 -19.42 5.35 -15.72
N THR A 75 -18.90 4.43 -16.53
CA THR A 75 -19.40 4.14 -17.88
C THR A 75 -19.70 2.65 -17.97
N ASN A 76 -20.96 2.30 -18.24
CA ASN A 76 -21.42 0.91 -18.28
C ASN A 76 -21.04 0.10 -17.03
N GLY A 77 -21.18 0.74 -15.87
CA GLY A 77 -20.84 0.21 -14.55
C GLY A 77 -19.35 0.25 -14.20
N LEU A 78 -18.46 0.39 -15.18
CA LEU A 78 -17.01 0.31 -14.97
C LEU A 78 -16.48 1.58 -14.30
N PHE A 79 -15.66 1.39 -13.27
CA PHE A 79 -14.85 2.44 -12.65
C PHE A 79 -13.42 1.94 -12.38
N THR A 80 -12.50 2.89 -12.24
CA THR A 80 -11.10 2.68 -11.89
C THR A 80 -10.73 3.59 -10.73
N ALA A 81 -10.24 3.02 -9.63
CA ALA A 81 -9.75 3.73 -8.46
C ALA A 81 -8.24 3.49 -8.30
N SER A 82 -7.48 4.54 -8.00
CA SER A 82 -6.08 4.44 -7.57
C SER A 82 -6.06 4.47 -6.06
N LEU A 83 -5.82 3.34 -5.41
CA LEU A 83 -5.85 3.20 -3.96
C LEU A 83 -4.41 3.21 -3.45
N ASP A 84 -4.08 4.15 -2.60
CA ASP A 84 -2.75 4.28 -2.00
C ASP A 84 -2.91 4.38 -0.48
N TYR A 85 -2.71 3.24 0.19
CA TYR A 85 -2.77 3.15 1.64
C TYR A 85 -1.37 3.35 2.24
N ASP A 86 -1.29 3.53 3.56
CA ASP A 86 0.01 3.53 4.23
C ASP A 86 0.67 2.15 4.11
N THR A 87 1.98 2.11 3.83
CA THR A 87 2.73 0.86 3.62
C THR A 87 2.69 -0.09 4.83
N SER A 88 2.50 0.43 6.04
CA SER A 88 2.40 -0.37 7.26
C SER A 88 1.22 -1.35 7.24
N VAL A 89 0.15 -1.08 6.47
CA VAL A 89 -1.00 -1.98 6.39
C VAL A 89 -0.67 -3.28 5.63
N PHE A 90 0.41 -3.28 4.84
CA PHE A 90 0.87 -4.44 4.05
C PHE A 90 2.19 -5.00 4.56
N ALA A 91 2.52 -4.80 5.85
CA ALA A 91 3.81 -5.20 6.43
C ALA A 91 4.07 -6.73 6.46
N GLY A 92 3.15 -7.55 5.95
CA GLY A 92 3.33 -8.99 5.80
C GLY A 92 3.59 -9.67 7.15
N GLN A 93 2.52 -9.91 7.92
CA GLN A 93 2.63 -10.87 9.01
C GLN A 93 3.00 -12.23 8.38
N ASP A 94 4.01 -12.91 8.92
CA ASP A 94 4.52 -14.18 8.39
C ASP A 94 3.35 -15.15 8.12
N ARG A 95 3.33 -15.72 6.91
CA ARG A 95 2.23 -16.55 6.39
C ARG A 95 2.36 -18.02 6.77
#